data_AF-A0AAW8GPJ6-F1
#
_entry.id   AF-A0AAW8GPJ6-F1
#
_cell.length_a   1.000
_cell.length_b   1.000
_cell.length_c   1.000
_cell.angle_alpha   90.00
_cell.angle_beta   90.00
_cell.angle_gamma   90.00
#
_symmetry.space_group_name_H-M   'P 1'
#
loop_
_entity.id
_entity.type
_entity.pdbx_description
1 polymer ?
#
loop_
_entity_poly.entity_id
_entity_poly.type
_entity_poly.pdbx_seq_one_letter_code
_entity_poly.pdbx_strand_id
1 'polypeptide(L)'
;MVHLHRTCRHKRNNLRYNLGDINSTEKSMQQDEFQALVKSLCEQKTLPQALDMLKVCEDQDIAEAALSLVGQFALAEVDGEQRIYHVVLQENEQGEEEEFVEHIMNEGDDVIKFVAWFFETMFEVKQKETYLAAGKTYKQPKRG
;
A
#
# COMPACT_ATOMS: atom_id res chain seq x y z
N MET A 1 -4.78 20.55 37.55
CA MET A 1 -5.56 20.69 36.31
C MET A 1 -4.64 20.34 35.15
N VAL A 2 -4.61 19.07 34.77
CA VAL A 2 -4.12 18.60 33.45
C VAL A 2 -4.73 17.23 33.24
N HIS A 3 -5.88 17.21 32.57
CA HIS A 3 -6.43 16.00 31.99
C HIS A 3 -5.65 15.76 30.69
N LEU A 4 -4.63 14.91 30.72
CA LEU A 4 -4.01 14.43 29.49
C LEU A 4 -4.62 13.09 29.09
N HIS A 5 -4.98 13.06 27.81
CA HIS A 5 -5.81 12.08 27.13
C HIS A 5 -5.36 10.64 27.36
N ARG A 6 -6.36 9.79 27.58
CA ARG A 6 -6.24 8.34 27.54
C ARG A 6 -5.82 7.90 26.13
N THR A 7 -4.66 7.25 26.07
CA THR A 7 -4.34 6.09 25.22
C THR A 7 -4.91 6.11 23.80
N CYS A 8 -4.19 6.70 22.85
CA CYS A 8 -4.31 6.30 21.45
C CYS A 8 -3.48 5.03 21.24
N ARG A 9 -4.06 3.89 21.63
CA ARG A 9 -3.55 2.57 21.30
C ARG A 9 -3.75 2.40 19.80
N HIS A 10 -2.71 2.67 19.00
CA HIS A 10 -2.70 2.25 17.60
C HIS A 10 -2.97 0.75 17.58
N LYS A 11 -4.19 0.37 17.20
CA LYS A 11 -4.48 -0.99 16.80
C LYS A 11 -3.58 -1.23 15.59
N ARG A 12 -2.51 -2.01 15.77
CA ARG A 12 -1.95 -2.80 14.68
C ARG A 12 -3.10 -3.69 14.21
N ASN A 13 -3.83 -3.25 13.19
CA ASN A 13 -4.79 -4.08 12.48
C ASN A 13 -3.97 -5.21 11.84
N ASN A 14 -3.95 -6.34 12.53
CA ASN A 14 -3.35 -7.58 12.07
C ASN A 14 -4.34 -8.25 11.11
N LEU A 15 -4.62 -7.58 9.99
CA LEU A 15 -5.38 -8.15 8.88
C LEU A 15 -4.42 -9.04 8.11
N ARG A 16 -4.23 -10.26 8.61
CA ARG A 16 -3.69 -11.33 7.78
C ARG A 16 -4.69 -11.58 6.67
N TYR A 17 -4.39 -11.14 5.45
CA TYR A 17 -5.05 -11.63 4.24
C TYR A 17 -4.57 -13.09 4.04
N ASN A 18 -5.13 -14.00 4.84
CA ASN A 18 -4.92 -15.43 4.65
C ASN A 18 -5.63 -15.83 3.37
N LEU A 19 -4.87 -15.95 2.27
CA LEU A 19 -5.34 -16.42 0.97
C LEU A 19 -5.70 -17.93 0.95
N GLY A 20 -6.19 -18.46 2.06
CA GLY A 20 -6.56 -19.86 2.17
C GLY A 20 -6.97 -20.22 3.58
N ASP A 21 -8.20 -19.91 3.96
CA ASP A 21 -8.99 -20.72 4.89
C ASP A 21 -10.47 -20.28 4.84
N ILE A 22 -11.28 -21.09 4.16
CA ILE A 22 -12.69 -20.88 3.79
C ILE A 22 -13.70 -20.99 4.97
N ASN A 23 -13.31 -20.72 6.22
CA ASN A 23 -14.22 -20.83 7.38
C ASN A 23 -13.83 -19.92 8.58
N SER A 24 -13.72 -18.61 8.38
CA SER A 24 -13.84 -17.66 9.49
C SER A 24 -14.49 -16.36 9.07
N THR A 25 -15.42 -15.91 9.91
CA THR A 25 -16.32 -14.78 9.74
C THR A 25 -15.59 -13.43 9.83
N GLU A 26 -14.66 -13.18 8.92
CA GLU A 26 -14.03 -11.88 8.66
C GLU A 26 -14.07 -11.66 7.14
N LYS A 27 -14.59 -10.52 6.69
CA LYS A 27 -14.64 -10.16 5.26
C LYS A 27 -13.19 -10.11 4.76
N SER A 28 -12.71 -11.17 4.12
CA SER A 28 -11.49 -11.14 3.31
C SER A 28 -11.94 -11.09 1.85
N MET A 29 -11.39 -10.15 1.09
CA MET A 29 -11.62 -10.03 -0.35
C MET A 29 -11.38 -11.38 -1.03
N GLN A 30 -12.32 -11.82 -1.87
CA GLN A 30 -12.14 -13.07 -2.59
C GLN A 30 -11.01 -12.94 -3.62
N GLN A 31 -10.35 -14.05 -3.95
CA GLN A 31 -9.23 -14.04 -4.89
C GLN A 31 -9.61 -13.47 -6.27
N ASP A 32 -10.83 -13.72 -6.74
CA ASP A 32 -11.34 -13.19 -8.01
C ASP A 32 -11.59 -11.67 -7.94
N GLU A 33 -12.08 -11.18 -6.81
CA GLU A 33 -12.29 -9.74 -6.55
C GLU A 33 -10.95 -9.01 -6.48
N PHE A 34 -9.97 -9.60 -5.80
CA PHE A 34 -8.59 -9.09 -5.76
C PHE A 34 -8.00 -9.03 -7.17
N GLN A 35 -8.20 -10.08 -7.97
CA GLN A 35 -7.73 -10.10 -9.35
C GLN A 35 -8.36 -8.99 -10.19
N ALA A 36 -9.67 -8.81 -10.09
CA ALA A 36 -10.38 -7.75 -10.81
C ALA A 36 -9.91 -6.36 -10.37
N LEU A 37 -9.76 -6.14 -9.06
CA LEU A 37 -9.28 -4.88 -8.50
C LEU A 37 -7.88 -4.55 -8.99
N VAL A 38 -6.93 -5.48 -8.84
CA VAL A 38 -5.54 -5.27 -9.25
C VAL A 38 -5.43 -4.97 -10.74
N LYS A 39 -6.22 -5.66 -11.59
CA LYS A 39 -6.27 -5.36 -13.02
C LYS A 39 -6.78 -3.94 -13.28
N SER A 40 -7.90 -3.55 -12.68
CA SER A 40 -8.47 -2.20 -12.81
C SER A 40 -7.52 -1.11 -12.30
N LEU A 41 -6.73 -1.38 -11.26
CA LEU A 41 -5.68 -0.47 -10.78
C LEU A 41 -4.54 -0.36 -11.78
N CYS A 42 -4.15 -1.46 -12.43
CA CYS A 42 -3.12 -1.47 -13.47
C CYS A 42 -3.55 -0.76 -14.76
N GLU A 43 -4.85 -0.52 -14.97
CA GLU A 43 -5.34 0.32 -16.07
C GLU A 43 -5.11 1.82 -15.82
N GLN A 44 -4.86 2.20 -14.57
CA GLN A 44 -4.52 3.57 -14.23
C GLN A 44 -3.12 3.91 -14.72
N LYS A 45 -2.92 5.18 -15.12
CA LYS A 45 -1.62 5.64 -15.67
C LYS A 45 -0.69 6.18 -14.61
N THR A 46 -1.23 6.58 -13.46
CA THR A 46 -0.48 7.31 -12.43
C THR A 46 -0.85 6.80 -11.05
N LEU A 47 0.09 6.90 -10.10
CA LEU A 47 -0.13 6.51 -8.72
C LEU A 47 -1.32 7.24 -8.07
N PRO A 48 -1.49 8.57 -8.21
CA PRO A 48 -2.64 9.26 -7.62
C PRO A 48 -3.98 8.73 -8.11
N GLN A 49 -4.11 8.37 -9.39
CA GLN A 49 -5.33 7.78 -9.95
C GLN A 49 -5.62 6.40 -9.36
N ALA A 50 -4.60 5.58 -9.17
CA ALA A 50 -4.74 4.27 -8.53
C ALA A 50 -5.13 4.42 -7.05
N LEU A 51 -4.51 5.37 -6.34
CA LEU A 51 -4.85 5.70 -4.96
C LEU A 51 -6.30 6.20 -4.84
N ASP A 52 -6.75 7.05 -5.77
CA ASP A 52 -8.15 7.50 -5.84
C ASP A 52 -9.12 6.34 -5.98
N MET A 53 -8.80 5.35 -6.80
CA MET A 53 -9.62 4.17 -6.98
C MET A 53 -9.62 3.27 -5.73
N LEU A 54 -8.47 3.12 -5.06
CA LEU A 54 -8.37 2.36 -3.80
C LEU A 54 -9.21 2.99 -2.68
N LYS A 55 -9.26 4.32 -2.58
CA LYS A 55 -10.08 5.03 -1.57
C LYS A 55 -11.58 4.80 -1.69
N VAL A 56 -12.05 4.48 -2.89
CA VAL A 56 -13.46 4.17 -3.15
C VAL A 56 -13.72 2.68 -3.33
N CYS A 57 -12.75 1.84 -2.94
CA CYS A 57 -12.90 0.39 -2.97
C CYS A 57 -14.05 -0.04 -2.05
N GLU A 58 -14.80 -1.07 -2.47
CA GLU A 58 -15.89 -1.64 -1.67
C GLU A 58 -15.39 -2.32 -0.39
N ASP A 59 -14.13 -2.74 -0.40
CA ASP A 59 -13.42 -3.24 0.77
C ASP A 59 -12.97 -2.07 1.64
N GLN A 60 -13.53 -1.99 2.85
CA GLN A 60 -13.27 -0.92 3.80
C GLN A 60 -11.82 -0.92 4.27
N ASP A 61 -11.21 -2.09 4.43
CA ASP A 61 -9.82 -2.17 4.90
C ASP A 61 -8.88 -1.57 3.86
N ILE A 62 -9.14 -1.84 2.58
CA ILE A 62 -8.41 -1.24 1.45
C ILE A 62 -8.64 0.28 1.37
N ALA A 63 -9.90 0.71 1.47
CA ALA A 63 -10.24 2.13 1.41
C ALA A 63 -9.60 2.93 2.56
N GLU A 64 -9.66 2.41 3.78
CA GLU A 64 -9.03 3.02 4.96
C GLU A 64 -7.50 3.05 4.84
N ALA A 65 -6.89 1.96 4.39
CA ALA A 65 -5.46 1.90 4.13
C ALA A 65 -5.02 2.94 3.09
N ALA A 66 -5.75 3.07 1.98
CA ALA A 66 -5.48 4.06 0.95
C ALA A 66 -5.66 5.50 1.44
N LEU A 67 -6.70 5.76 2.24
CA LEU A 67 -6.93 7.07 2.86
C LEU A 67 -5.77 7.46 3.78
N SER A 68 -5.21 6.51 4.53
CA SER A 68 -4.05 6.75 5.41
C SER A 68 -2.80 7.23 4.66
N LEU A 69 -2.63 6.78 3.41
CA LEU A 69 -1.48 7.13 2.57
C LEU A 69 -1.64 8.48 1.86
N VAL A 70 -2.83 9.10 1.89
CA VAL A 70 -3.06 10.40 1.28
C VAL A 70 -2.22 11.46 1.97
N GLY A 71 -1.40 12.19 1.20
CA GLY A 71 -0.49 13.19 1.74
C GLY A 71 0.83 12.64 2.27
N GLN A 72 1.03 11.32 2.22
CA GLN A 72 2.29 10.65 2.56
C GLN A 72 3.14 10.33 1.33
N PHE A 73 2.85 10.94 0.17
CA PHE A 73 3.65 10.77 -1.03
C PHE A 73 4.37 12.08 -1.37
N ALA A 74 5.68 11.97 -1.62
CA ALA A 74 6.52 13.06 -2.07
C ALA A 74 7.05 12.75 -3.48
N LEU A 75 7.06 13.77 -4.33
CA LEU A 75 7.65 13.69 -5.66
C LEU A 75 8.96 14.48 -5.66
N ALA A 76 10.04 13.85 -6.10
CA ALA A 76 11.34 14.49 -6.23
C ALA A 76 11.97 14.16 -7.58
N GLU A 77 12.59 15.15 -8.20
CA GLU A 77 13.36 14.95 -9.44
C GLU A 77 14.79 14.52 -9.11
N VAL A 78 15.21 13.37 -9.63
CA VAL A 78 16.56 12.84 -9.46
C VAL A 78 17.05 12.35 -10.82
N ASP A 79 18.21 12.87 -11.26
CA ASP A 79 18.80 12.54 -12.58
C ASP A 79 17.86 12.79 -13.77
N GLY A 80 16.94 13.76 -13.67
CA GLY A 80 15.94 14.08 -14.69
C GLY A 80 14.73 13.13 -14.70
N GLU A 81 14.63 12.21 -13.74
CA GLU A 81 13.47 11.33 -13.54
C GLU A 81 12.66 11.82 -12.33
N GLN A 82 11.33 11.89 -12.48
CA GLN A 82 10.45 12.13 -11.34
C GLN A 82 10.30 10.85 -10.54
N ARG A 83 10.76 10.83 -9.30
CA ARG A 83 10.67 9.69 -8.37
C ARG A 83 9.61 9.97 -7.33
N ILE A 84 8.75 8.98 -7.09
CA ILE A 84 7.70 9.04 -6.09
C ILE A 84 8.13 8.23 -4.87
N TYR A 85 8.13 8.89 -3.72
CA TYR A 85 8.50 8.34 -2.43
C TYR A 85 7.30 8.33 -1.49
N HIS A 86 7.20 7.29 -0.66
CA HIS A 86 6.32 7.28 0.50
C HIS A 86 7.11 7.81 1.69
N VAL A 87 6.57 8.82 2.38
CA VAL A 87 7.19 9.48 3.53
C VAL A 87 6.28 9.32 4.73
N VAL A 88 6.79 8.71 5.79
CA VAL A 88 6.06 8.52 7.05
C VAL A 88 6.96 8.85 8.23
N LEU A 89 6.41 9.58 9.20
CA LEU A 89 7.07 9.81 10.49
C LEU A 89 6.78 8.63 11.41
N GLN A 90 7.82 7.92 11.84
CA GLN A 90 7.70 6.84 12.82
C GLN A 90 8.63 7.09 13.99
N GLU A 91 8.13 6.80 15.19
CA GLU A 91 8.94 6.81 16.40
C GLU A 91 9.86 5.58 16.40
N ASN A 92 11.17 5.82 16.50
CA ASN A 92 12.17 4.76 16.59
C ASN A 92 12.22 4.13 17.99
N GLU A 93 13.07 3.11 18.19
CA GLU A 93 13.20 2.42 19.48
C GLU A 93 13.69 3.32 20.63
N GLN A 94 14.15 4.54 20.32
CA GLN A 94 14.64 5.53 21.28
C GLN A 94 13.60 6.60 21.62
N GLY A 95 12.40 6.56 21.01
CA GLY A 95 11.36 7.55 21.22
C GLY A 95 11.53 8.82 20.37
N GLU A 96 12.38 8.78 19.34
CA GLU A 96 12.62 9.91 18.43
C GLU A 96 11.81 9.73 17.14
N GLU A 97 11.19 10.81 16.66
CA GLU A 97 10.47 10.82 15.38
C GLU A 97 11.48 10.81 14.21
N GLU A 98 11.52 9.71 13.45
CA GLU A 98 12.32 9.57 12.24
C GLU A 98 11.43 9.59 10.98
N GLU A 99 11.90 10.28 9.94
CA GLU A 99 11.29 10.25 8.61
C GLU A 99 11.74 9.01 7.84
N PHE A 100 10.81 8.07 7.65
CA PHE A 100 11.00 6.93 6.77
C PHE A 100 10.60 7.30 5.35
N VAL A 101 11.56 7.23 4.45
CA VAL A 101 11.37 7.51 3.02
C VAL A 101 11.58 6.22 2.24
N GLU A 102 10.53 5.70 1.63
CA GLU A 102 10.57 4.52 0.79
C GLU A 102 10.34 4.89 -0.69
N HIS A 103 11.19 4.41 -1.58
CA HIS A 103 11.01 4.62 -3.01
C HIS A 103 9.96 3.64 -3.56
N ILE A 104 8.88 4.19 -4.14
CA ILE A 104 7.75 3.38 -4.61
C ILE A 104 7.87 3.10 -6.11
N MET A 105 7.98 4.17 -6.90
CA MET A 105 8.07 4.10 -8.36
C MET A 105 8.52 5.44 -8.94
N ASN A 106 8.87 5.45 -10.23
CA ASN A 106 9.07 6.69 -10.97
C ASN A 106 7.78 7.13 -11.68
N GLU A 107 7.67 8.40 -12.05
CA GLU A 107 6.61 8.86 -12.93
C GLU A 107 6.73 8.15 -14.29
N GLY A 108 5.60 7.67 -14.81
CA GLY A 108 5.55 6.90 -16.05
C GLY A 108 5.91 5.42 -15.91
N ASP A 109 6.33 4.97 -14.71
CA ASP A 109 6.41 3.53 -14.42
C ASP A 109 5.02 2.89 -14.39
N ASP A 110 5.01 1.57 -14.55
CA ASP A 110 3.81 0.77 -14.41
C ASP A 110 3.28 0.83 -12.96
N VAL A 111 2.00 1.21 -12.84
CA VAL A 111 1.27 1.33 -11.57
C VAL A 111 1.29 0.02 -10.77
N ILE A 112 1.53 -1.14 -11.40
CA ILE A 112 1.72 -2.41 -10.70
C ILE A 112 2.79 -2.35 -9.60
N LYS A 113 3.82 -1.50 -9.72
CA LYS A 113 4.84 -1.32 -8.67
C LYS A 113 4.21 -0.76 -7.40
N PHE A 114 3.45 0.32 -7.52
CA PHE A 114 2.70 0.91 -6.41
C PHE A 114 1.66 -0.07 -5.84
N VAL A 115 0.89 -0.74 -6.71
CA VAL A 115 -0.15 -1.68 -6.27
C VAL A 115 0.48 -2.84 -5.49
N ALA A 116 1.60 -3.40 -5.98
CA ALA A 116 2.32 -4.45 -5.29
C ALA A 116 2.90 -3.98 -3.95
N TRP A 117 3.51 -2.79 -3.89
CA TRP A 117 4.00 -2.20 -2.65
C TRP A 117 2.88 -1.93 -1.64
N PHE A 118 1.73 -1.42 -2.11
CA PHE A 118 0.57 -1.13 -1.26
C PHE A 118 0.05 -2.40 -0.58
N PHE A 119 -0.17 -3.46 -1.36
CA PHE A 119 -0.67 -4.72 -0.82
C PHE A 119 0.36 -5.45 0.06
N GLU A 120 1.65 -5.31 -0.23
CA GLU A 120 2.71 -5.84 0.64
C GLU A 120 2.81 -5.08 1.96
N THR A 121 2.77 -3.75 1.92
CA THR A 121 2.96 -2.90 3.11
C THR A 121 1.72 -2.87 4.01
N MET A 122 0.53 -2.77 3.42
CA MET A 122 -0.71 -2.63 4.18
C MET A 122 -1.30 -3.99 4.59
N PHE A 123 -1.03 -5.05 3.81
CA PHE A 123 -1.72 -6.33 3.93
C PHE A 123 -0.79 -7.55 3.92
N GLU A 124 0.54 -7.34 3.91
CA GLU A 124 1.56 -8.40 3.87
C GLU A 124 1.41 -9.38 2.69
N VAL A 125 0.72 -8.96 1.63
CA VAL A 125 0.54 -9.74 0.40
C VAL A 125 1.84 -9.68 -0.41
N LYS A 126 2.38 -10.84 -0.76
CA LYS A 126 3.63 -10.90 -1.51
C LYS A 126 3.45 -10.19 -2.86
N GLN A 127 4.39 -9.31 -3.23
CA GLN A 127 4.36 -8.63 -4.54
C GLN A 127 4.10 -9.59 -5.71
N LYS A 128 4.71 -10.79 -5.68
CA LYS A 128 4.51 -11.82 -6.71
C LYS A 128 3.02 -12.15 -6.92
N GLU A 129 2.21 -12.20 -5.86
CA GLU A 129 0.78 -12.52 -5.94
C GLU A 129 0.01 -11.38 -6.62
N THR A 130 0.31 -10.13 -6.26
CA THR A 130 -0.24 -8.95 -6.91
C THR A 130 0.11 -8.91 -8.41
N TYR A 131 1.35 -9.22 -8.78
CA TYR A 131 1.75 -9.31 -10.19
C TYR A 131 1.01 -10.43 -10.94
N LEU A 132 0.87 -11.61 -10.33
CA LEU A 132 0.10 -12.71 -10.90
C LEU A 132 -1.38 -12.34 -11.09
N ALA A 133 -1.97 -11.63 -10.12
CA ALA A 133 -3.34 -11.13 -10.20
C ALA A 133 -3.53 -10.15 -11.37
N ALA A 134 -2.55 -9.26 -11.60
CA ALA A 134 -2.51 -8.38 -12.77
C ALA A 134 -2.29 -9.12 -14.10
N GLY A 135 -2.00 -10.43 -14.08
CA GLY A 135 -1.57 -11.17 -15.26
C GLY A 135 -0.18 -10.76 -15.76
N LYS A 136 0.64 -10.13 -14.91
CA LYS A 136 1.98 -9.64 -15.24
C LYS A 136 3.04 -10.57 -14.68
N THR A 137 4.17 -10.66 -15.37
CA THR A 137 5.33 -11.40 -14.87
C THR A 137 6.10 -10.54 -13.87
N TYR A 138 6.16 -10.98 -12.61
CA TYR A 138 7.00 -10.35 -11.61
C TYR A 138 8.47 -10.51 -11.99
N LYS A 139 9.15 -9.39 -12.23
CA LYS A 139 10.61 -9.34 -12.32
C LYS A 139 11.10 -8.78 -11.00
N GLN A 140 11.76 -9.61 -10.20
CA GLN A 140 12.42 -9.14 -8.98
C GLN A 140 13.38 -8.01 -9.35
N PRO A 141 13.27 -6.83 -8.70
CA PRO A 141 14.31 -5.83 -8.82
C PRO A 141 15.62 -6.48 -8.36
N LYS A 142 16.67 -6.33 -9.16
CA LYS A 142 17.99 -6.81 -8.75
C LYS A 142 18.35 -6.09 -7.45
N ARG A 143 18.58 -6.85 -6.37
CA ARG A 143 19.20 -6.34 -5.15
C ARG A 143 20.59 -5.85 -5.56
N GLY A 144 20.72 -4.53 -5.73
CA GLY A 144 22.00 -3.85 -5.94
C GLY A 144 22.78 -3.80 -4.65
#